data_AF-A0A133Q971-F1
#
_entry.id   AF-A0A133Q971-F1
#
_cell.length_a   1.000
_cell.length_b   1.000
_cell.length_c   1.000
_cell.angle_alpha   90.00
_cell.angle_beta   90.00
_cell.angle_gamma   90.00
#
_symmetry.space_group_name_H-M   'P 1'
#
loop_
_entity.id
_entity.type
_entity.pdbx_description
1 polymer ?
#
loop_
_entity_poly.entity_id
_entity_poly.type
_entity_poly.pdbx_seq_one_letter_code
_entity_poly.pdbx_strand_id
1 'polypeptide(L)'
;MREKLLLVIALAFVQLNMLAQTQEHSDNPLVIIDGMEINDSILQVSQTEMLSDSAKQIVARRLDCLNSYAIDTIIVVDKAAAEKVIICKPNTSGIILIRTNSLAELDLMIDGKRRKPRKRITIIDALYFPEYFATALPKSIHRKKIKKMELLIHKGTVSPERKPMVVITTK
;
A
#
# COMPACT_ATOMS: atom_id res chain seq x y z
N MET A 1 21.66 -10.35 -6.64
CA MET A 1 22.61 -9.97 -7.72
C MET A 1 22.06 -10.16 -9.13
N ARG A 2 20.98 -10.90 -9.33
CA ARG A 2 20.45 -11.29 -10.65
C ARG A 2 18.95 -11.05 -10.59
N GLU A 3 18.37 -10.38 -11.56
CA GLU A 3 17.22 -9.48 -11.31
C GLU A 3 17.50 -8.36 -10.27
N LYS A 4 18.79 -8.15 -9.93
CA LYS A 4 19.32 -7.06 -9.10
C LYS A 4 18.76 -5.77 -9.63
N LEU A 5 18.06 -4.99 -8.82
CA LEU A 5 17.76 -3.62 -9.27
C LEU A 5 16.97 -3.64 -10.60
N LEU A 6 16.55 -4.80 -11.13
CA LEU A 6 16.12 -5.07 -12.52
C LEU A 6 14.60 -5.07 -12.63
N LEU A 7 13.95 -4.71 -11.55
CA LEU A 7 12.93 -3.71 -11.60
C LEU A 7 13.07 -2.77 -10.38
N VAL A 8 14.19 -2.05 -10.25
CA VAL A 8 14.24 -0.74 -9.59
C VAL A 8 13.87 0.43 -10.49
N ILE A 9 14.22 0.49 -11.78
CA ILE A 9 13.82 -0.36 -12.91
C ILE A 9 12.39 -0.88 -12.77
N ALA A 10 11.69 -1.16 -13.82
CA ALA A 10 11.38 -0.13 -14.73
C ALA A 10 10.60 1.00 -14.01
N LEU A 11 9.95 0.69 -12.86
CA LEU A 11 8.63 1.06 -12.27
C LEU A 11 8.61 2.05 -11.10
N ALA A 12 9.72 2.75 -10.84
CA ALA A 12 9.57 4.21 -10.87
C ALA A 12 8.83 4.66 -12.17
N PHE A 13 8.86 3.80 -13.22
CA PHE A 13 7.91 3.66 -14.32
C PHE A 13 6.50 4.06 -13.88
N VAL A 14 5.95 4.98 -14.59
CA VAL A 14 6.71 5.91 -15.39
C VAL A 14 6.14 7.15 -14.86
N GLN A 15 6.87 7.61 -13.84
CA GLN A 15 6.55 8.79 -13.11
C GLN A 15 5.34 8.40 -12.20
N LEU A 16 5.12 9.01 -11.04
CA LEU A 16 4.40 10.26 -11.12
C LEU A 16 3.68 10.36 -12.47
N ASN A 17 2.66 9.56 -12.82
CA ASN A 17 1.91 9.88 -14.04
C ASN A 17 1.54 11.35 -13.84
N MET A 18 2.13 12.22 -14.65
CA MET A 18 2.75 13.52 -14.31
C MET A 18 1.85 14.60 -13.68
N LEU A 19 1.00 14.25 -12.72
CA LEU A 19 -0.32 14.85 -12.63
C LEU A 19 -0.85 15.11 -11.23
N ALA A 20 -0.34 14.54 -10.14
CA ALA A 20 -0.91 14.82 -8.81
C ALA A 20 -0.26 16.04 -8.15
N GLN A 21 -0.28 17.16 -8.89
CA GLN A 21 -0.36 18.55 -8.42
C GLN A 21 0.56 18.97 -7.25
N THR A 22 1.58 19.76 -7.60
CA THR A 22 2.27 20.77 -6.76
C THR A 22 2.28 20.50 -5.26
N GLN A 23 3.30 19.80 -4.77
CA GLN A 23 3.61 19.82 -3.34
C GLN A 23 4.95 20.52 -3.06
N GLU A 24 4.88 21.36 -2.04
CA GLU A 24 5.94 22.19 -1.47
C GLU A 24 6.95 21.35 -0.69
N HIS A 25 8.09 21.96 -0.36
CA HIS A 25 9.21 21.35 0.37
C HIS A 25 8.80 20.44 1.53
N SER A 26 9.26 19.19 1.51
CA SER A 26 9.21 18.27 2.64
C SER A 26 10.63 17.74 2.90
N ASP A 27 11.11 17.85 4.14
CA ASP A 27 12.36 17.22 4.60
C ASP A 27 12.20 15.71 4.87
N ASN A 28 10.99 15.16 4.68
CA ASN A 28 10.68 13.77 4.97
C ASN A 28 11.06 12.83 3.80
N PRO A 29 11.26 11.53 4.08
CA PRO A 29 11.42 10.53 3.04
C PRO A 29 10.09 10.20 2.36
N LEU A 30 10.14 10.00 1.04
CA LEU A 30 9.01 9.50 0.26
C LEU A 30 8.66 8.07 0.68
N VAL A 31 7.41 7.82 1.08
CA VAL A 31 6.95 6.50 1.54
C VAL A 31 6.09 5.83 0.49
N ILE A 32 6.46 4.60 0.10
CA ILE A 32 5.75 3.81 -0.89
C ILE A 32 5.39 2.46 -0.29
N ILE A 33 4.10 2.11 -0.29
CA ILE A 33 3.62 0.79 0.15
C ILE A 33 3.02 0.04 -1.04
N ASP A 34 3.55 -1.16 -1.32
CA ASP A 34 3.10 -2.03 -2.42
C ASP A 34 3.02 -1.34 -3.80
N GLY A 35 3.81 -0.27 -3.99
CA GLY A 35 3.87 0.51 -5.22
C GLY A 35 2.99 1.77 -5.23
N MET A 36 2.25 2.06 -4.15
CA MET A 36 1.45 3.28 -4.01
C MET A 36 2.12 4.27 -3.04
N GLU A 37 2.15 5.55 -3.41
CA GLU A 37 2.67 6.62 -2.55
C GLU A 37 1.68 6.92 -1.42
N ILE A 38 2.17 6.88 -0.19
CA ILE A 38 1.39 7.25 0.99
C ILE A 38 1.74 8.68 1.37
N ASN A 39 0.71 9.50 1.58
CA ASN A 39 0.89 10.87 2.04
C ASN A 39 1.62 10.90 3.40
N ASP A 40 2.59 11.80 3.55
CA ASP A 40 3.33 12.01 4.81
C ASP A 40 2.41 12.16 6.03
N SER A 41 1.23 12.77 5.87
CA SER A 41 0.24 12.95 6.95
C SER A 41 -0.32 11.64 7.49
N ILE A 42 -0.33 10.57 6.69
CA ILE A 42 -0.84 9.25 7.06
C ILE A 42 0.25 8.45 7.78
N LEU A 43 1.45 8.42 7.21
CA LEU A 43 2.55 7.61 7.70
C LEU A 43 3.81 8.47 7.87
N GLN A 44 3.82 9.26 8.95
CA GLN A 44 4.97 10.07 9.34
C GLN A 44 6.06 9.14 9.86
N VAL A 45 7.10 8.86 9.06
CA VAL A 45 8.22 7.99 9.45
C VAL A 45 9.55 8.59 9.02
N SER A 46 10.60 8.34 9.79
CA SER A 46 11.96 8.70 9.40
C SER A 46 12.77 7.50 8.92
N GLN A 47 13.85 7.76 8.18
CA GLN A 47 14.77 6.71 7.75
C GLN A 47 15.41 5.97 8.94
N THR A 48 15.76 6.70 10.01
CA THR A 48 16.35 6.10 11.21
C THR A 48 15.36 5.17 11.92
N GLU A 49 14.07 5.53 11.98
CA GLU A 49 13.03 4.65 12.52
C GLU A 49 12.89 3.39 11.67
N MET A 50 12.94 3.52 10.34
CA MET A 50 12.77 2.39 9.42
C MET A 50 13.97 1.47 9.31
N LEU A 51 15.15 1.91 9.76
CA LEU A 51 16.34 1.07 9.93
C LEU A 51 16.36 0.31 11.26
N SER A 52 15.46 0.64 12.19
CA SER A 52 15.41 -0.02 13.50
C SER A 52 14.71 -1.38 13.46
N ASP A 53 15.02 -2.25 14.41
CA ASP A 53 14.34 -3.54 14.58
C ASP A 53 12.83 -3.40 14.85
N SER A 54 12.39 -2.21 15.28
CA SER A 54 10.99 -1.88 15.57
C SER A 54 10.23 -1.31 14.36
N ALA A 55 10.86 -1.19 13.19
CA ALA A 55 10.28 -0.53 12.03
C ALA A 55 8.90 -1.09 11.66
N LYS A 56 8.73 -2.41 11.68
CA LYS A 56 7.44 -3.06 11.36
C LYS A 56 6.35 -2.72 12.38
N GLN A 57 6.68 -2.67 13.67
CA GLN A 57 5.75 -2.30 14.73
C GLN A 57 5.34 -0.83 14.65
N ILE A 58 6.29 0.06 14.30
CA ILE A 58 6.04 1.50 14.12
C ILE A 58 5.04 1.71 12.98
N VAL A 59 5.30 1.11 11.81
CA VAL A 59 4.41 1.24 10.63
C VAL A 59 3.03 0.69 10.94
N ALA A 60 2.93 -0.50 11.52
CA ALA A 60 1.66 -1.12 11.90
C ALA A 60 0.84 -0.25 12.85
N ARG A 61 1.48 0.30 13.89
CA ARG A 61 0.82 1.17 14.87
C ARG A 61 0.32 2.48 14.24
N ARG A 62 1.12 3.09 13.37
CA ARG A 62 0.76 4.37 12.72
C ARG A 62 -0.35 4.20 11.68
N LEU A 63 -0.33 3.10 10.92
CA LEU A 63 -1.40 2.81 9.96
C LEU A 63 -2.71 2.38 10.63
N ASP A 64 -2.66 1.78 11.83
CA ASP A 64 -3.79 1.26 12.63
C ASP A 64 -4.74 0.28 11.91
N CYS A 65 -4.41 -0.11 10.68
CA CYS A 65 -5.20 -1.00 9.84
C CYS A 65 -4.47 -2.31 9.55
N LEU A 66 -3.22 -2.46 10.00
CA LEU A 66 -2.35 -3.56 9.62
C LEU A 66 -1.51 -4.02 10.81
N ASN A 67 -1.31 -5.33 10.93
CA ASN A 67 -0.43 -5.91 11.94
C ASN A 67 1.01 -5.98 11.40
N SER A 68 2.01 -5.78 12.27
CA SER A 68 3.44 -5.84 11.89
C SER A 68 3.84 -7.13 11.18
N TYR A 69 3.18 -8.26 11.44
CA TYR A 69 3.43 -9.53 10.75
C TYR A 69 2.98 -9.53 9.28
N ALA A 70 2.08 -8.62 8.89
CA ALA A 70 1.67 -8.46 7.50
C ALA A 70 2.67 -7.62 6.69
N ILE A 71 3.66 -7.00 7.35
CA ILE A 71 4.77 -6.31 6.69
C ILE A 71 5.87 -7.33 6.41
N ASP A 72 6.14 -7.54 5.12
CA ASP A 72 7.13 -8.49 4.65
C ASP A 72 8.53 -7.89 4.74
N THR A 73 8.74 -6.78 4.02
CA THR A 73 10.05 -6.14 3.88
C THR A 73 9.90 -4.62 3.97
N ILE A 74 10.88 -3.98 4.61
CA ILE A 74 11.08 -2.53 4.59
C ILE A 74 12.48 -2.29 4.02
N ILE A 75 12.58 -1.43 3.01
CA ILE A 75 13.85 -1.04 2.40
C ILE A 75 13.96 0.48 2.49
N VAL A 76 15.10 0.94 3.00
CA VAL A 76 15.43 2.36 3.07
C VAL A 76 16.47 2.66 2.00
N VAL A 77 16.21 3.67 1.18
CA VAL A 77 17.10 4.18 0.14
C VAL A 77 17.47 5.60 0.51
N ASP A 78 18.76 5.88 0.62
CA ASP A 78 19.23 7.23 0.91
C ASP A 78 19.00 8.19 -0.27
N LYS A 79 19.14 9.49 -0.02
CA LYS A 79 18.97 10.53 -1.04
C LYS A 79 19.90 10.32 -2.26
N ALA A 80 21.17 10.00 -2.03
CA ALA A 80 22.16 9.90 -3.09
C ALA A 80 21.89 8.73 -4.05
N ALA A 81 21.33 7.63 -3.56
CA ALA A 81 20.86 6.51 -4.36
C ALA A 81 19.49 6.81 -5.00
N ALA A 82 18.60 7.48 -4.28
CA ALA A 82 17.29 7.90 -4.79
C ALA A 82 17.40 8.83 -6.00
N GLU A 83 18.29 9.83 -5.96
CA GLU A 83 18.55 10.77 -7.06
C GLU A 83 19.05 10.09 -8.34
N LYS A 84 19.69 8.92 -8.22
CA LYS A 84 20.14 8.14 -9.38
C LYS A 84 19.02 7.32 -10.02
N VAL A 85 17.87 7.21 -9.35
CA VAL A 85 16.73 6.37 -9.76
C VAL A 85 15.50 7.23 -10.11
N ILE A 86 15.30 8.38 -9.46
CA ILE A 86 14.17 9.29 -9.67
C ILE A 86 14.59 10.46 -10.57
N ILE A 87 13.92 10.61 -11.72
CA ILE A 87 14.22 11.65 -12.73
C ILE A 87 13.43 12.95 -12.45
N CYS A 88 12.28 12.87 -11.77
CA CYS A 88 11.37 14.00 -11.56
C CYS A 88 11.37 14.48 -10.10
N LYS A 89 12.11 15.56 -9.85
CA LYS A 89 12.25 16.39 -8.64
C LYS A 89 12.82 15.72 -7.36
N PRO A 90 13.88 16.30 -6.74
CA PRO A 90 14.73 15.64 -5.76
C PRO A 90 14.46 16.07 -4.31
N ASN A 91 13.26 16.59 -4.02
CA ASN A 91 12.94 17.16 -2.70
C ASN A 91 12.40 16.09 -1.74
N THR A 92 13.20 15.05 -1.52
CA THR A 92 12.99 14.05 -0.49
C THR A 92 14.31 13.77 0.22
N SER A 93 14.28 13.46 1.51
CA SER A 93 15.49 13.05 2.23
C SER A 93 15.91 11.60 1.91
N GLY A 94 15.04 10.82 1.25
CA GLY A 94 15.28 9.43 0.85
C GLY A 94 14.00 8.75 0.37
N ILE A 95 13.99 7.42 0.28
CA ILE A 95 12.81 6.63 -0.06
C ILE A 95 12.67 5.50 0.94
N ILE A 96 11.45 5.26 1.42
CA ILE A 96 11.08 4.09 2.21
C ILE A 96 10.13 3.25 1.37
N LEU A 97 10.54 2.03 1.06
CA LEU A 97 9.73 1.05 0.36
C LEU A 97 9.25 0.00 1.35
N ILE A 98 7.94 -0.18 1.42
CA ILE A 98 7.29 -1.16 2.28
C ILE A 98 6.55 -2.16 1.40
N ARG A 99 6.82 -3.44 1.61
CA ARG A 99 6.11 -4.54 0.95
C ARG A 99 5.31 -5.31 1.97
N THR A 100 4.04 -5.56 1.68
CA THR A 100 3.19 -6.40 2.52
C THR A 100 3.10 -7.83 1.97
N ASN A 101 2.77 -8.78 2.84
CA ASN A 101 2.55 -10.18 2.47
C ASN A 101 1.04 -10.51 2.36
N SER A 102 0.71 -11.81 2.31
CA SER A 102 -0.66 -12.30 2.12
C SER A 102 -1.60 -12.02 3.30
N LEU A 103 -1.09 -11.65 4.48
CA LEU A 103 -1.90 -11.28 5.65
C LEU A 103 -2.53 -9.88 5.51
N ALA A 104 -1.95 -9.03 4.65
CA ALA A 104 -2.53 -7.72 4.32
C ALA A 104 -3.64 -7.80 3.28
N GLU A 105 -3.79 -8.94 2.60
CA GLU A 105 -4.74 -9.12 1.51
C GLU A 105 -6.17 -9.19 2.02
N LEU A 106 -7.07 -8.59 1.24
CA LEU A 106 -8.50 -8.60 1.51
C LEU A 106 -9.18 -9.81 0.88
N ASP A 107 -10.00 -10.47 1.67
CA ASP A 107 -11.02 -11.36 1.15
C ASP A 107 -12.20 -10.54 0.59
N LEU A 108 -12.83 -11.05 -0.46
CA LEU A 108 -13.98 -10.40 -1.09
C LEU A 108 -15.21 -11.29 -0.93
N MET A 109 -16.25 -10.76 -0.30
CA MET A 109 -17.55 -11.42 -0.18
C MET A 109 -18.60 -10.60 -0.90
N ILE A 110 -19.27 -11.20 -1.90
CA ILE A 110 -20.31 -10.55 -2.69
C ILE A 110 -21.60 -11.36 -2.55
N ASP A 111 -22.65 -10.73 -2.05
CA ASP A 111 -23.97 -11.35 -1.83
C ASP A 111 -23.87 -12.68 -1.07
N GLY A 112 -23.09 -12.66 0.02
CA GLY A 112 -22.85 -13.82 0.89
C GLY A 112 -21.91 -14.88 0.32
N LYS A 113 -21.36 -14.70 -0.89
CA LYS A 113 -20.44 -15.66 -1.53
C LYS A 113 -19.03 -15.09 -1.57
N ARG A 114 -18.05 -15.88 -1.09
CA ARG A 114 -16.63 -15.56 -1.29
C ARG A 114 -16.29 -15.56 -2.77
N ARG A 115 -15.61 -14.52 -3.23
CA ARG A 115 -15.16 -14.33 -4.61
C ARG A 115 -13.70 -13.95 -4.59
N LYS A 116 -12.96 -14.34 -5.63
CA LYS A 116 -11.57 -13.92 -5.79
C LYS A 116 -11.54 -12.55 -6.47
N PRO A 117 -10.80 -11.57 -5.95
CA PRO A 117 -10.56 -10.32 -6.66
C PRO A 117 -9.73 -10.58 -7.93
N ARG A 118 -9.87 -9.72 -8.94
CA ARG A 118 -9.16 -9.85 -10.22
C ARG A 118 -7.67 -9.55 -10.11
N LYS A 119 -7.30 -8.75 -9.12
CA LYS A 119 -5.94 -8.37 -8.78
C LYS A 119 -5.77 -8.52 -7.27
N ARG A 120 -4.52 -8.55 -6.80
CA ARG A 120 -4.21 -8.44 -5.37
C ARG A 120 -4.77 -7.11 -4.87
N ILE A 121 -5.48 -7.15 -3.74
CA ILE A 121 -5.99 -5.97 -3.03
C ILE A 121 -5.64 -6.15 -1.58
N THR A 122 -5.10 -5.12 -0.96
CA THR A 122 -4.77 -5.07 0.45
C THR A 122 -5.73 -4.15 1.21
N ILE A 123 -5.71 -4.27 2.54
CA ILE A 123 -6.44 -3.36 3.43
C ILE A 123 -6.03 -1.90 3.24
N ILE A 124 -4.77 -1.66 2.88
CA ILE A 124 -4.23 -0.32 2.59
C ILE A 124 -4.89 0.23 1.32
N ASP A 125 -5.02 -0.59 0.27
CA ASP A 125 -5.69 -0.19 -0.98
C ASP A 125 -7.15 0.21 -0.73
N ALA A 126 -7.88 -0.54 0.09
CA ALA A 126 -9.29 -0.23 0.36
C ALA A 126 -9.49 1.05 1.19
N LEU A 127 -8.54 1.40 2.06
CA LEU A 127 -8.64 2.56 2.95
C LEU A 127 -8.13 3.85 2.29
N TYR A 128 -6.98 3.77 1.63
CA TYR A 128 -6.26 4.94 1.14
C TYR A 128 -6.36 5.13 -0.37
N PHE A 129 -6.75 4.10 -1.12
CA PHE A 129 -6.78 4.09 -2.59
C PHE A 129 -8.09 3.49 -3.16
N PRO A 130 -9.28 3.99 -2.73
CA PRO A 130 -10.57 3.38 -3.05
C PRO A 130 -10.88 3.29 -4.55
N GLU A 131 -10.28 4.15 -5.37
CA GLU A 131 -10.35 4.10 -6.83
C GLU A 131 -9.73 2.84 -7.43
N TYR A 132 -8.64 2.33 -6.84
CA TYR A 132 -7.99 1.09 -7.27
C TYR A 132 -8.84 -0.13 -6.91
N PHE A 133 -9.55 -0.09 -5.77
CA PHE A 133 -10.45 -1.16 -5.33
C PHE A 133 -11.50 -1.52 -6.40
N ALA A 134 -12.11 -0.51 -7.03
CA ALA A 134 -13.12 -0.71 -8.06
C ALA A 134 -12.59 -1.52 -9.26
N THR A 135 -11.31 -1.34 -9.62
CA THR A 135 -10.68 -2.07 -10.74
C THR A 135 -10.44 -3.54 -10.44
N ALA A 136 -10.38 -3.90 -9.17
CA ALA A 136 -10.05 -5.23 -8.71
C ALA A 136 -11.29 -6.09 -8.42
N LEU A 137 -12.49 -5.52 -8.50
CA LEU A 137 -13.75 -6.27 -8.45
C LEU A 137 -13.96 -7.18 -9.67
N PRO A 138 -14.66 -8.32 -9.53
CA PRO A 138 -15.04 -9.17 -10.65
C PRO A 138 -15.81 -8.38 -11.72
N LYS A 139 -15.56 -8.67 -13.02
CA LYS A 139 -16.21 -7.97 -14.15
C LYS A 139 -17.75 -7.97 -14.10
N SER A 140 -18.33 -9.01 -13.48
CA SER A 140 -19.78 -9.15 -13.30
C SER A 140 -20.36 -8.08 -12.36
N ILE A 141 -19.54 -7.51 -11.47
CA ILE A 141 -19.97 -6.50 -10.51
C ILE A 141 -19.71 -5.12 -11.10
N HIS A 142 -20.80 -4.48 -11.51
CA HIS A 142 -20.76 -3.09 -11.96
C HIS A 142 -20.95 -2.17 -10.76
N ARG A 143 -20.18 -1.08 -10.69
CA ARG A 143 -20.28 -0.08 -9.61
C ARG A 143 -21.71 0.40 -9.36
N LYS A 144 -22.50 0.57 -10.44
CA LYS A 144 -23.92 0.97 -10.38
C LYS A 144 -24.84 -0.04 -9.68
N LYS A 145 -24.43 -1.31 -9.59
CA LYS A 145 -25.17 -2.39 -8.93
C LYS A 145 -24.80 -2.54 -7.45
N ILE A 146 -23.74 -1.89 -6.97
CA ILE A 146 -23.34 -1.94 -5.57
C ILE A 146 -24.33 -1.13 -4.75
N LYS A 147 -25.06 -1.79 -3.84
CA LYS A 147 -25.98 -1.16 -2.89
C LYS A 147 -25.25 -0.76 -1.61
N LYS A 148 -24.33 -1.61 -1.14
CA LYS A 148 -23.59 -1.42 0.10
C LYS A 148 -22.21 -2.05 0.00
N MET A 149 -21.22 -1.43 0.65
CA MET A 149 -19.87 -1.98 0.82
C MET A 149 -19.44 -1.76 2.26
N GLU A 150 -18.92 -2.80 2.91
CA GLU A 150 -18.45 -2.77 4.30
C GLU A 150 -17.07 -3.41 4.39
N LEU A 151 -16.14 -2.74 5.08
CA LEU A 151 -14.82 -3.27 5.37
C LEU A 151 -14.82 -3.85 6.79
N LEU A 152 -14.60 -5.15 6.89
CA LEU A 152 -14.49 -5.88 8.15
C LEU A 152 -13.01 -6.09 8.48
N ILE A 153 -12.56 -5.39 9.51
CA ILE A 153 -11.20 -5.50 10.05
C ILE A 153 -11.29 -6.15 11.41
N HIS A 154 -10.66 -7.31 11.57
CA HIS A 154 -10.61 -7.99 12.86
C HIS A 154 -9.60 -7.29 13.77
N LYS A 155 -10.07 -6.74 14.89
CA LYS A 155 -9.17 -6.22 15.94
C LYS A 155 -8.60 -7.39 16.74
N GLY A 156 -7.27 -7.46 16.87
CA GLY A 156 -6.58 -8.51 17.63
C GLY A 156 -5.50 -9.24 16.82
N THR A 157 -5.27 -10.52 17.13
CA THR A 157 -4.25 -11.35 16.46
C THR A 157 -4.61 -11.58 15.00
N VAL A 158 -3.73 -11.14 14.10
CA VAL A 158 -3.87 -11.39 12.66
C VAL A 158 -3.43 -12.82 12.36
N SER A 159 -4.32 -13.59 11.72
CA SER A 159 -4.04 -14.93 11.23
C SER A 159 -4.54 -15.08 9.80
N PRO A 160 -4.02 -16.05 9.02
CA PRO A 160 -4.53 -16.35 7.69
C PRO A 160 -6.04 -16.65 7.65
N GLU A 161 -6.61 -17.11 8.76
CA GLU A 161 -8.04 -17.42 8.91
C GLU A 161 -8.90 -16.19 9.24
N ARG A 162 -8.27 -15.10 9.70
CA ARG A 162 -8.92 -13.84 10.09
C ARG A 162 -8.41 -12.66 9.26
N LYS A 163 -8.30 -12.87 7.95
CA LYS A 163 -7.99 -11.78 7.03
C LYS A 163 -9.07 -10.70 7.07
N PRO A 164 -8.69 -9.44 6.85
CA PRO A 164 -9.68 -8.40 6.63
C PRO A 164 -10.48 -8.71 5.36
N MET A 165 -11.74 -8.31 5.35
CA MET A 165 -12.70 -8.70 4.31
C MET A 165 -13.53 -7.50 3.87
N VAL A 166 -13.80 -7.40 2.57
CA VAL A 166 -14.80 -6.47 2.03
C VAL A 166 -16.06 -7.24 1.70
N VAL A 167 -17.16 -6.81 2.30
CA VAL A 167 -18.50 -7.34 2.04
C VAL A 167 -19.23 -6.37 1.12
N ILE A 168 -19.70 -6.87 -0.01
CA ILE A 168 -20.45 -6.12 -1.01
C ILE A 168 -21.84 -6.72 -1.13
N THR A 169 -22.85 -5.88 -1.00
CA THR A 169 -24.24 -6.22 -1.32
C THR A 169 -24.60 -5.53 -2.62
N THR A 170 -25.08 -6.30 -3.58
CA THR A 170 -25.57 -5.78 -4.86
C THR A 170 -27.09 -5.68 -4.89
N LYS A 171 -27.62 -4.97 -5.89
CA LYS A 171 -29.06 -4.89 -6.19
C LYS A 171 -29.51 -6.05 -7.06
#